data_AF-A0A2V1DKD6-F1
#
_entry.id   AF-A0A2V1DKD6-F1
#
_cell.length_a   1.000
_cell.length_b   1.000
_cell.length_c   1.000
_cell.angle_alpha   90.00
_cell.angle_beta   90.00
_cell.angle_gamma   90.00
#
_symmetry.space_group_name_H-M   'P 1'
#
loop_
_entity.id
_entity.type
_entity.pdbx_description
1 polymer ?
#
loop_
_entity_poly.entity_id
_entity_poly.type
_entity_poly.pdbx_seq_one_letter_code
_entity_poly.pdbx_strand_id
1 'polypeptide(L)'
;MSANQFFIASLLVSASFASPTARAKSDYISSCGPDWMSINDVKTNRGTIQRIGYNTAVNSFCNKAAGISVGAGAYTSMATRVWLDYGSNPETTGLNGWVYFEIHNKQNSAHVVDSKVMITMLRDKRLKTPGASCKQYLKKFSENTSGNKCYGPTNKDTKGGTWQVGNDAISYHALANKLPPYADSVDKVVTLQGAIAALGNGGKGNTLEPFPTYAFDDVAPFACHSHNDYTRDKALYSALSAGCISVEADIWMHGTKLVVGHTNPGSNGPTFVDLYVNPLKKLLDDRRAIFPAKPAQALSLLVDFKNSGADAQKSWDQLVADLKPLRDAGYLSYYDGSFRQGLITVVATGNAIKDSTTSAPSPISNALSDATNPRREIFVDAVIHKDMSHFDSSNAYFASAKWSDAVPNGLPISGAARTKLDEAHSKGFKVRYWEIPGKDRWQQIVDAGVDLLNVDDLQYVAGLEW
;
A
#
# COMPACT_ATOMS: atom_id res chain seq x y z
N MET A 1 6.97 97.66 40.06
CA MET A 1 7.64 97.15 38.84
C MET A 1 9.07 96.81 39.24
N SER A 2 9.36 95.53 39.47
CA SER A 2 10.71 95.04 39.81
C SER A 2 11.00 93.78 39.00
N ALA A 3 12.21 93.73 38.45
CA ALA A 3 12.74 92.64 37.65
C ALA A 3 13.14 91.43 38.52
N ASN A 4 13.10 90.24 37.91
CA ASN A 4 14.11 89.21 38.15
C ASN A 4 14.20 88.27 36.92
N GLN A 5 15.40 88.17 36.35
CA GLN A 5 15.81 87.18 35.35
C GLN A 5 16.00 85.81 36.01
N PHE A 6 15.83 84.70 35.28
CA PHE A 6 16.76 83.56 35.28
C PHE A 6 16.55 82.65 34.05
N PHE A 7 17.67 82.22 33.48
CA PHE A 7 17.90 81.36 32.30
C PHE A 7 17.35 79.92 32.42
N ILE A 8 16.92 79.29 31.30
CA ILE A 8 17.13 77.84 31.03
C ILE A 8 17.37 77.59 29.52
N ALA A 9 18.26 76.61 29.28
CA ALA A 9 18.97 76.18 28.08
C ALA A 9 18.18 75.67 26.86
N SER A 10 18.83 75.79 25.70
CA SER A 10 18.52 75.14 24.42
C SER A 10 18.67 73.62 24.47
N LEU A 11 17.75 72.88 23.85
CA LEU A 11 18.06 71.58 23.24
C LEU A 11 17.22 71.35 21.98
N LEU A 12 17.93 71.30 20.85
CA LEU A 12 17.45 70.80 19.56
C LEU A 12 17.12 69.32 19.70
N VAL A 13 15.87 68.93 19.44
CA VAL A 13 15.51 67.54 19.21
C VAL A 13 15.60 67.27 17.71
N SER A 14 16.65 66.56 17.33
CA SER A 14 16.86 65.95 16.03
C SER A 14 15.75 64.95 15.72
N ALA A 15 15.04 65.16 14.61
CA ALA A 15 14.16 64.16 14.02
C ALA A 15 15.01 63.04 13.40
N SER A 16 15.26 61.98 14.17
CA SER A 16 15.77 60.72 13.63
C SER A 16 14.64 60.03 12.88
N PHE A 17 14.67 60.06 11.55
CA PHE A 17 13.92 59.14 10.71
C PHE A 17 14.43 57.72 10.98
N ALA A 18 13.74 56.99 11.86
CA ALA A 18 13.87 55.54 11.88
C ALA A 18 13.18 55.00 10.62
N SER A 19 13.96 54.58 9.64
CA SER A 19 13.51 53.56 8.69
C SER A 19 13.45 52.23 9.43
N PRO A 20 12.29 51.56 9.52
CA PRO A 20 12.28 50.13 9.71
C PRO A 20 12.37 49.51 8.32
N THR A 21 13.54 49.00 8.00
CA THR A 21 13.77 47.93 7.04
C THR A 21 12.86 46.74 7.36
N ALA A 22 11.63 46.74 6.82
CA ALA A 22 10.81 45.54 6.76
C ALA A 22 11.32 44.68 5.60
N ARG A 23 12.27 43.80 5.90
CA ARG A 23 12.60 42.65 5.05
C ARG A 23 11.28 41.91 4.82
N ALA A 24 10.74 41.94 3.59
CA ALA A 24 9.60 41.11 3.22
C ALA A 24 9.93 39.66 3.62
N LYS A 25 9.18 39.08 4.55
CA LYS A 25 9.47 37.73 5.06
C LYS A 25 9.27 36.74 3.91
N SER A 26 10.38 36.15 3.48
CA SER A 26 10.51 35.34 2.27
C SER A 26 9.65 34.09 2.35
N ASP A 27 8.99 33.73 1.25
CA ASP A 27 8.37 32.41 1.06
C ASP A 27 9.42 31.29 1.24
N TYR A 28 9.07 30.19 1.94
CA TYR A 28 10.05 29.17 2.30
C TYR A 28 9.44 27.78 2.56
N ILE A 29 10.28 26.74 2.46
CA ILE A 29 9.98 25.39 2.94
C ILE A 29 10.11 25.39 4.47
N SER A 30 9.00 25.18 5.19
CA SER A 30 9.03 25.09 6.65
C SER A 30 9.38 23.69 7.16
N SER A 31 9.03 22.65 6.40
CA SER A 31 9.24 21.25 6.76
C SER A 31 9.20 20.36 5.53
N CYS A 32 9.82 19.19 5.63
CA CYS A 32 9.72 18.10 4.64
C CYS A 32 8.90 16.95 5.24
N GLY A 33 8.22 16.18 4.39
CA GLY A 33 7.59 14.94 4.81
C GLY A 33 8.60 13.85 5.20
N PRO A 34 8.13 12.76 5.81
CA PRO A 34 9.00 11.65 6.21
C PRO A 34 9.29 10.67 5.05
N ASP A 35 8.32 10.43 4.17
CA ASP A 35 8.39 9.44 3.10
C ASP A 35 8.79 10.07 1.75
N TRP A 36 9.50 9.30 0.95
CA TRP A 36 9.97 9.69 -0.38
C TRP A 36 9.00 9.28 -1.48
N MET A 37 8.84 10.16 -2.46
CA MET A 37 8.08 9.97 -3.68
C MET A 37 8.97 10.22 -4.89
N SER A 38 8.81 9.42 -5.95
CA SER A 38 9.47 9.71 -7.22
C SER A 38 9.02 11.08 -7.75
N ILE A 39 9.95 11.92 -8.21
CA ILE A 39 9.59 13.27 -8.70
C ILE A 39 8.80 13.18 -10.01
N ASN A 40 9.33 12.42 -10.95
CA ASN A 40 8.76 12.24 -12.28
C ASN A 40 8.01 10.92 -12.35
N ASP A 41 7.12 10.79 -13.33
CA ASP A 41 6.56 9.51 -13.67
C ASP A 41 7.69 8.55 -14.06
N VAL A 42 7.65 7.32 -13.55
CA VAL A 42 8.65 6.27 -13.80
C VAL A 42 7.98 5.03 -14.34
N LYS A 43 8.75 4.16 -14.99
CA LYS A 43 8.29 2.85 -15.39
C LYS A 43 8.99 1.78 -14.55
N THR A 44 8.22 0.95 -13.86
CA THR A 44 8.74 -0.17 -13.08
C THR A 44 8.59 -1.47 -13.87
N ASN A 45 9.04 -2.59 -13.28
CA ASN A 45 8.90 -3.93 -13.82
C ASN A 45 9.50 -4.01 -15.24
N ARG A 46 10.76 -3.55 -15.36
CA ARG A 46 11.52 -3.44 -16.62
C ARG A 46 10.81 -2.63 -17.72
N GLY A 47 10.18 -1.53 -17.32
CA GLY A 47 9.59 -0.58 -18.26
C GLY A 47 8.13 -0.87 -18.63
N THR A 48 7.48 -1.83 -17.98
CA THR A 48 6.14 -2.30 -18.34
C THR A 48 5.03 -1.56 -17.60
N ILE A 49 5.24 -1.20 -16.33
CA ILE A 49 4.20 -0.59 -15.49
C ILE A 49 4.49 0.88 -15.28
N GLN A 50 3.58 1.74 -15.72
CA GLN A 50 3.66 3.18 -15.50
C GLN A 50 3.29 3.52 -14.05
N ARG A 51 4.13 4.31 -13.38
CA ARG A 51 3.88 4.83 -12.04
C ARG A 51 3.83 6.36 -12.07
N ILE A 52 2.95 6.92 -11.25
CA ILE A 52 2.72 8.37 -11.16
C ILE A 52 3.71 9.00 -10.17
N GLY A 53 4.45 9.99 -10.63
CA GLY A 53 5.35 10.79 -9.83
C GLY A 53 4.70 12.04 -9.25
N TYR A 54 5.42 12.66 -8.32
CA TYR A 54 5.02 13.84 -7.57
C TYR A 54 4.58 15.00 -8.48
N ASN A 55 5.33 15.30 -9.54
CA ASN A 55 5.03 16.44 -10.40
C ASN A 55 3.73 16.27 -11.21
N THR A 56 3.40 15.05 -11.60
CA THR A 56 2.12 14.71 -12.24
C THR A 56 0.98 14.85 -11.24
N ALA A 57 1.16 14.36 -10.02
CA ALA A 57 0.20 14.54 -8.92
C ALA A 57 -0.06 16.03 -8.60
N VAL A 58 0.99 16.86 -8.52
CA VAL A 58 0.87 18.32 -8.33
C VAL A 58 0.08 18.97 -9.46
N ASN A 59 0.36 18.60 -10.71
CA ASN A 59 -0.36 19.14 -11.85
C ASN A 59 -1.86 18.79 -11.76
N SER A 60 -2.20 17.54 -11.43
CA SER A 60 -3.58 17.09 -11.24
C SER A 60 -4.29 17.94 -10.18
N PHE A 61 -3.69 18.06 -8.98
CA PHE A 61 -4.27 18.83 -7.88
C PHE A 61 -4.48 20.31 -8.25
N CYS A 62 -3.43 21.01 -8.64
CA CYS A 62 -3.52 22.44 -8.90
C CYS A 62 -4.46 22.78 -10.07
N ASN A 63 -4.57 21.90 -11.08
CA ASN A 63 -5.53 22.09 -12.16
C ASN A 63 -6.98 21.95 -11.66
N LYS A 64 -7.26 20.92 -10.86
CA LYS A 64 -8.61 20.69 -10.29
C LYS A 64 -8.99 21.75 -9.25
N ALA A 65 -8.01 22.29 -8.51
CA ALA A 65 -8.23 23.31 -7.50
C ALA A 65 -8.31 24.74 -8.07
N ALA A 66 -7.99 24.93 -9.35
CA ALA A 66 -7.92 26.25 -9.97
C ALA A 66 -9.25 27.03 -9.86
N GLY A 67 -9.17 28.27 -9.40
CA GLY A 67 -10.34 29.15 -9.25
C GLY A 67 -11.21 28.88 -8.02
N ILE A 68 -10.90 27.85 -7.22
CA ILE A 68 -11.58 27.63 -5.94
C ILE A 68 -11.24 28.77 -4.98
N SER A 69 -12.28 29.33 -4.36
CA SER A 69 -12.17 30.34 -3.31
C SER A 69 -12.11 29.67 -1.94
N VAL A 70 -10.92 29.64 -1.34
CA VAL A 70 -10.67 29.09 0.00
C VAL A 70 -11.01 30.16 1.04
N GLY A 71 -12.06 29.95 1.82
CA GLY A 71 -12.47 30.87 2.89
C GLY A 71 -11.42 31.03 3.99
N ALA A 72 -11.60 32.03 4.86
CA ALA A 72 -10.75 32.25 6.03
C ALA A 72 -10.73 31.00 6.93
N GLY A 73 -9.53 30.53 7.31
CA GLY A 73 -9.31 29.32 8.12
C GLY A 73 -9.60 28.00 7.40
N ALA A 74 -10.07 28.04 6.14
CA ALA A 74 -10.47 26.84 5.42
C ALA A 74 -9.30 26.18 4.69
N TYR A 75 -9.54 24.93 4.30
CA TYR A 75 -8.61 24.06 3.60
C TYR A 75 -9.22 23.70 2.25
N THR A 76 -8.41 23.72 1.19
CA THR A 76 -8.73 23.04 -0.07
C THR A 76 -7.78 21.88 -0.24
N SER A 77 -8.33 20.67 -0.27
CA SER A 77 -7.55 19.43 -0.17
C SER A 77 -7.91 18.43 -1.26
N MET A 78 -6.96 17.56 -1.58
CA MET A 78 -7.15 16.41 -2.45
C MET A 78 -6.06 15.38 -2.14
N ALA A 79 -6.41 14.10 -2.12
CA ALA A 79 -5.45 13.02 -2.11
C ALA A 79 -5.45 12.32 -3.46
N THR A 80 -4.27 11.96 -3.96
CA THR A 80 -4.12 11.27 -5.25
C THR A 80 -2.97 10.28 -5.20
N ARG A 81 -2.98 9.35 -6.14
CA ARG A 81 -1.92 8.36 -6.34
C ARG A 81 -0.56 9.01 -6.49
N VAL A 82 0.44 8.37 -5.88
CA VAL A 82 1.86 8.64 -6.10
C VAL A 82 2.68 7.37 -5.89
N TRP A 83 3.82 7.28 -6.54
CA TRP A 83 4.80 6.22 -6.33
C TRP A 83 5.71 6.55 -5.15
N LEU A 84 5.61 5.77 -4.07
CA LEU A 84 6.49 5.87 -2.91
C LEU A 84 7.71 4.98 -3.15
N ASP A 85 8.88 5.58 -3.37
CA ASP A 85 10.12 4.88 -3.71
C ASP A 85 11.01 4.57 -2.50
N TYR A 86 10.62 5.05 -1.31
CA TYR A 86 11.33 4.81 -0.04
C TYR A 86 12.77 5.35 -0.01
N GLY A 87 13.11 6.35 -0.83
CA GLY A 87 14.44 6.93 -0.88
C GLY A 87 15.41 6.02 -1.62
N SER A 88 14.90 5.22 -2.57
CA SER A 88 15.65 4.22 -3.34
C SER A 88 15.40 4.44 -4.84
N ASN A 89 16.01 3.62 -5.70
CA ASN A 89 15.78 3.73 -7.14
C ASN A 89 14.28 3.53 -7.47
N PRO A 90 13.57 4.57 -7.95
CA PRO A 90 12.12 4.52 -8.17
C PRO A 90 11.71 3.57 -9.31
N GLU A 91 12.64 3.17 -10.19
CA GLU A 91 12.35 2.23 -11.28
C GLU A 91 12.32 0.76 -10.80
N THR A 92 12.92 0.47 -9.65
CA THR A 92 13.05 -0.92 -9.14
C THR A 92 12.50 -1.11 -7.73
N THR A 93 12.22 -0.02 -7.02
CA THR A 93 11.77 -0.05 -5.64
C THR A 93 10.61 0.92 -5.46
N GLY A 94 9.55 0.43 -4.83
CA GLY A 94 8.48 1.28 -4.34
C GLY A 94 7.14 0.57 -4.20
N LEU A 95 6.17 1.30 -3.68
CA LEU A 95 4.77 0.87 -3.57
C LEU A 95 3.83 1.98 -4.02
N ASN A 96 2.64 1.57 -4.47
CA ASN A 96 1.56 2.51 -4.68
C ASN A 96 1.16 3.13 -3.34
N GLY A 97 1.22 4.45 -3.26
CA GLY A 97 0.76 5.22 -2.13
C GLY A 97 -0.01 6.45 -2.57
N TRP A 98 -0.03 7.44 -1.70
CA TRP A 98 -0.85 8.63 -1.84
C TRP A 98 -0.05 9.87 -1.47
N VAL A 99 -0.38 10.99 -2.10
CA VAL A 99 0.07 12.32 -1.68
C VAL A 99 -1.15 13.16 -1.34
N TYR A 100 -1.14 13.73 -0.14
CA TYR A 100 -2.22 14.54 0.38
C TYR A 100 -1.83 15.99 0.18
N PHE A 101 -2.52 16.64 -0.74
CA PHE A 101 -2.34 18.05 -1.03
C PHE A 101 -3.32 18.88 -0.22
N GLU A 102 -2.83 19.99 0.33
CA GLU A 102 -3.68 20.95 1.05
C GLU A 102 -3.23 22.38 0.78
N ILE A 103 -4.19 23.28 0.60
CA ILE A 103 -4.00 24.73 0.63
C ILE A 103 -4.77 25.25 1.83
N HIS A 104 -4.06 25.69 2.86
CA HIS A 104 -4.66 26.24 4.07
C HIS A 104 -4.56 27.75 4.07
N ASN A 105 -5.71 28.42 4.12
CA ASN A 105 -5.82 29.87 4.17
C ASN A 105 -5.92 30.36 5.62
N LYS A 106 -4.85 30.97 6.14
CA LYS A 106 -4.80 31.53 7.51
C LYS A 106 -5.13 33.03 7.55
N GLN A 107 -5.53 33.61 6.42
CA GLN A 107 -5.95 35.00 6.34
C GLN A 107 -7.41 35.16 6.79
N ASN A 108 -7.81 36.40 7.03
CA ASN A 108 -9.20 36.77 7.32
C ASN A 108 -10.07 36.99 6.06
N SER A 109 -9.47 36.90 4.87
CA SER A 109 -10.15 37.08 3.58
C SER A 109 -10.01 35.81 2.74
N ALA A 110 -10.86 35.66 1.72
CA ALA A 110 -10.81 34.51 0.84
C ALA A 110 -9.57 34.52 -0.06
N HIS A 111 -8.97 33.34 -0.24
CA HIS A 111 -7.84 33.11 -1.14
C HIS A 111 -8.31 32.32 -2.36
N VAL A 112 -8.08 32.84 -3.57
CA VAL A 112 -8.41 32.13 -4.81
C VAL A 112 -7.18 31.37 -5.29
N VAL A 113 -7.33 30.07 -5.52
CA VAL A 113 -6.23 29.22 -5.98
C VAL A 113 -5.91 29.53 -7.45
N ASP A 114 -4.69 30.00 -7.72
CA ASP A 114 -4.15 30.17 -9.08
C ASP A 114 -3.36 28.92 -9.51
N SER A 115 -3.64 28.40 -10.70
CA SER A 115 -2.99 27.22 -11.29
C SER A 115 -2.07 27.52 -12.49
N LYS A 116 -2.01 28.78 -12.95
CA LYS A 116 -1.22 29.17 -14.13
C LYS A 116 0.22 29.46 -13.76
N VAL A 117 1.17 28.86 -14.48
CA VAL A 117 2.50 29.44 -14.62
C VAL A 117 2.30 30.60 -15.61
N MET A 118 2.36 31.84 -15.13
CA MET A 118 2.14 33.01 -15.99
C MET A 118 3.26 33.13 -17.04
N ILE A 119 3.12 32.47 -18.20
CA ILE A 119 3.72 32.91 -19.45
C ILE A 119 2.76 33.94 -20.04
N THR A 120 2.69 35.12 -19.43
CA THR A 120 2.12 36.29 -20.10
C THR A 120 3.09 37.43 -19.94
N MET A 121 4.02 37.55 -20.89
CA MET A 121 4.71 38.81 -21.10
C MET A 121 3.71 39.81 -21.67
N LEU A 122 3.45 40.86 -20.88
CA LEU A 122 3.19 42.24 -21.29
C LEU A 122 1.93 42.51 -22.14
N ARG A 123 0.91 43.16 -21.52
CA ARG A 123 0.21 44.31 -22.14
C ARG A 123 -0.71 45.15 -21.22
N ASP A 124 -0.96 44.76 -19.97
CA ASP A 124 -1.70 45.62 -19.04
C ASP A 124 -0.91 45.91 -17.76
N LYS A 125 -0.59 47.20 -17.55
CA LYS A 125 0.12 47.71 -16.36
C LYS A 125 -0.77 47.79 -15.11
N ARG A 126 -2.02 47.29 -15.16
CA ARG A 126 -2.98 47.34 -14.04
C ARG A 126 -3.30 46.00 -13.38
N LEU A 127 -2.71 44.88 -13.83
CA LEU A 127 -2.75 43.62 -13.09
C LEU A 127 -1.54 43.54 -12.15
N LYS A 128 -1.79 43.82 -10.88
CA LYS A 128 -0.83 43.76 -9.77
C LYS A 128 -0.21 42.36 -9.68
N THR A 129 1.13 42.31 -9.77
CA THR A 129 2.05 41.23 -9.32
C THR A 129 1.91 39.85 -10.00
N PRO A 130 3.00 39.21 -10.46
CA PRO A 130 3.00 37.77 -10.72
C PRO A 130 2.76 37.06 -9.38
N GLY A 131 1.52 36.68 -9.09
CA GLY A 131 1.22 35.79 -7.98
C GLY A 131 1.80 34.43 -8.29
N ALA A 132 2.71 33.94 -7.46
CA ALA A 132 3.20 32.58 -7.60
C ALA A 132 2.03 31.60 -7.45
N SER A 133 1.94 30.65 -8.39
CA SER A 133 0.81 29.73 -8.49
C SER A 133 0.96 28.50 -7.58
N CYS A 134 -0.14 27.80 -7.34
CA CYS A 134 -0.17 26.50 -6.65
C CYS A 134 0.95 25.56 -7.14
N LYS A 135 1.16 25.49 -8.46
CA LYS A 135 2.22 24.67 -9.06
C LYS A 135 3.61 25.18 -8.71
N GLN A 136 3.81 26.50 -8.71
CA GLN A 136 5.11 27.07 -8.39
C GLN A 136 5.52 26.72 -6.97
N TYR A 137 4.62 26.81 -5.98
CA TYR A 137 4.93 26.51 -4.59
C TYR A 137 5.14 25.02 -4.34
N LEU A 138 4.22 24.17 -4.83
CA LEU A 138 4.34 22.73 -4.62
C LEU A 138 5.54 22.13 -5.35
N LYS A 139 5.91 22.62 -6.55
CA LYS A 139 7.07 22.10 -7.27
C LYS A 139 8.41 22.45 -6.62
N LYS A 140 8.46 23.43 -5.69
CA LYS A 140 9.68 23.75 -4.94
C LYS A 140 10.25 22.55 -4.20
N PHE A 141 9.43 21.62 -3.73
CA PHE A 141 9.92 20.42 -3.06
C PHE A 141 10.71 19.48 -3.99
N SER A 142 10.49 19.56 -5.30
CA SER A 142 11.13 18.73 -6.32
C SER A 142 12.30 19.40 -7.06
N GLU A 143 12.61 20.66 -6.74
CA GLU A 143 13.67 21.40 -7.41
C GLU A 143 15.05 21.10 -6.80
N ASN A 144 16.04 20.86 -7.65
CA ASN A 144 17.44 20.74 -7.26
C ASN A 144 18.06 22.13 -7.01
N THR A 145 17.73 22.73 -5.87
CA THR A 145 18.26 24.03 -5.45
C THR A 145 19.03 23.92 -4.14
N SER A 146 20.09 24.71 -3.99
CA SER A 146 20.87 24.76 -2.75
C SER A 146 19.98 24.99 -1.53
N GLY A 147 20.12 24.14 -0.51
CA GLY A 147 19.36 24.23 0.74
C GLY A 147 17.96 23.59 0.70
N ASN A 148 17.48 23.06 -0.43
CA ASN A 148 16.25 22.28 -0.46
C ASN A 148 16.49 20.88 0.14
N LYS A 149 16.04 20.72 1.38
CA LYS A 149 16.21 19.48 2.16
C LYS A 149 15.19 18.39 1.80
N CYS A 150 14.18 18.75 1.01
CA CYS A 150 13.11 17.83 0.61
C CYS A 150 13.40 17.14 -0.72
N TYR A 151 14.43 17.57 -1.45
CA TYR A 151 14.87 16.99 -2.72
C TYR A 151 16.02 16.00 -2.48
N GLY A 152 15.92 14.80 -3.05
CA GLY A 152 16.97 13.80 -3.01
C GLY A 152 17.71 13.71 -4.35
N PRO A 153 18.96 14.19 -4.46
CA PRO A 153 19.69 14.22 -5.73
C PRO A 153 20.03 12.84 -6.27
N THR A 154 20.17 11.83 -5.40
CA THR A 154 20.61 10.48 -5.78
C THR A 154 19.55 9.75 -6.60
N ASN A 155 18.32 9.67 -6.10
CA ASN A 155 17.24 8.95 -6.81
C ASN A 155 16.31 9.86 -7.59
N LYS A 156 16.50 11.19 -7.50
CA LYS A 156 15.60 12.20 -8.08
C LYS A 156 14.18 12.05 -7.53
N ASP A 157 14.10 12.01 -6.21
CA ASP A 157 12.90 11.84 -5.39
C ASP A 157 12.65 13.09 -4.52
N THR A 158 11.44 13.19 -3.95
CA THR A 158 11.08 14.27 -3.04
C THR A 158 10.28 13.76 -1.84
N LYS A 159 10.53 14.38 -0.69
CA LYS A 159 9.73 14.18 0.54
C LYS A 159 8.43 14.98 0.55
N GLY A 160 8.20 15.83 -0.45
CA GLY A 160 7.18 16.87 -0.35
C GLY A 160 7.42 17.77 0.86
N GLY A 161 6.36 18.27 1.49
CA GLY A 161 6.46 19.05 2.72
C GLY A 161 5.44 20.17 2.82
N THR A 162 5.79 21.18 3.62
CA THR A 162 5.00 22.39 3.82
C THR A 162 5.77 23.61 3.33
N TRP A 163 5.11 24.41 2.51
CA TRP A 163 5.58 25.70 2.03
C TRP A 163 4.75 26.81 2.65
N GLN A 164 5.41 27.81 3.25
CA GLN A 164 4.76 29.00 3.81
C GLN A 164 4.92 30.19 2.88
N VAL A 165 3.83 30.90 2.63
CA VAL A 165 3.80 32.15 1.86
C VAL A 165 3.65 33.34 2.80
N GLY A 166 4.58 34.29 2.73
CA GLY A 166 4.60 35.47 3.58
C GLY A 166 4.69 35.18 5.09
N ASN A 167 3.95 35.93 5.91
CA ASN A 167 3.84 35.72 7.37
C ASN A 167 2.92 34.53 7.70
N ASP A 168 3.19 33.36 7.12
CA ASP A 168 2.36 32.15 7.28
C ASP A 168 0.90 32.32 6.82
N ALA A 169 0.66 33.28 5.94
CA ALA A 169 -0.68 33.69 5.51
C ALA A 169 -1.40 32.57 4.75
N ILE A 170 -0.69 31.91 3.84
CA ILE A 170 -1.15 30.73 3.10
C ILE A 170 -0.07 29.66 3.23
N SER A 171 -0.49 28.40 3.38
CA SER A 171 0.43 27.26 3.34
C SER A 171 -0.01 26.23 2.32
N TYR A 172 0.98 25.67 1.61
CA TYR A 172 0.80 24.60 0.64
C TYR A 172 1.47 23.34 1.18
N HIS A 173 0.70 22.26 1.29
CA HIS A 173 1.14 20.98 1.80
C HIS A 173 1.10 19.94 0.71
N ALA A 174 2.10 19.07 0.70
CA ALA A 174 2.09 17.85 -0.08
C ALA A 174 2.79 16.75 0.73
N LEU A 175 2.00 15.94 1.42
CA LEU A 175 2.50 14.94 2.36
C LEU A 175 2.21 13.53 1.83
N ALA A 176 3.25 12.73 1.68
CA ALA A 176 3.11 11.32 1.33
C ALA A 176 2.35 10.56 2.43
N ASN A 177 1.57 9.57 2.01
CA ASN A 177 0.85 8.66 2.89
C ASN A 177 0.78 7.26 2.26
N LYS A 178 1.03 6.22 3.07
CA LYS A 178 0.92 4.82 2.63
C LYS A 178 -0.54 4.37 2.49
N LEU A 179 -1.44 5.01 3.23
CA LEU A 179 -2.86 4.67 3.30
C LEU A 179 -3.69 5.67 2.51
N PRO A 180 -4.81 5.22 1.91
CA PRO A 180 -5.69 6.12 1.18
C PRO A 180 -6.43 7.03 2.16
N PRO A 181 -6.94 8.18 1.70
CA PRO A 181 -7.82 9.01 2.52
C PRO A 181 -9.19 8.31 2.71
N TYR A 182 -10.09 8.94 3.47
CA TYR A 182 -11.50 8.62 3.31
C TYR A 182 -11.96 8.95 1.86
N ALA A 183 -12.84 8.12 1.29
CA ALA A 183 -13.08 8.05 -0.16
C ALA A 183 -13.57 9.36 -0.83
N ASP A 184 -14.05 10.33 -0.06
CA ASP A 184 -14.61 11.59 -0.56
C ASP A 184 -13.58 12.56 -1.15
N SER A 185 -12.29 12.36 -0.88
CA SER A 185 -11.19 13.24 -1.31
C SER A 185 -10.19 12.61 -2.31
N VAL A 186 -10.42 11.36 -2.72
CA VAL A 186 -9.61 10.67 -3.72
C VAL A 186 -9.85 11.29 -5.08
N ASP A 187 -8.82 11.87 -5.67
CA ASP A 187 -8.87 12.54 -6.98
C ASP A 187 -9.94 13.63 -7.11
N LYS A 188 -10.52 14.05 -5.98
CA LYS A 188 -11.60 15.02 -5.90
C LYS A 188 -11.20 16.12 -4.94
N VAL A 189 -11.22 17.35 -5.44
CA VAL A 189 -10.93 18.52 -4.60
C VAL A 189 -12.13 18.81 -3.70
N VAL A 190 -11.86 18.99 -2.42
CA VAL A 190 -12.84 19.32 -1.39
C VAL A 190 -12.40 20.56 -0.63
N THR A 191 -13.36 21.37 -0.18
CA THR A 191 -13.10 22.51 0.71
C THR A 191 -13.70 22.24 2.08
N LEU A 192 -12.87 22.22 3.10
CA LEU A 192 -13.20 21.75 4.45
C LEU A 192 -12.74 22.77 5.51
N GLN A 193 -13.23 22.60 6.74
CA GLN A 193 -12.77 23.35 7.93
C GLN A 193 -11.60 22.67 8.65
N GLY A 194 -11.05 21.60 8.07
CA GLY A 194 -9.91 20.87 8.61
C GLY A 194 -9.18 20.09 7.51
N ALA A 195 -7.99 19.60 7.86
CA ALA A 195 -7.17 18.78 6.99
C ALA A 195 -7.83 17.42 6.69
N ILE A 196 -7.55 16.87 5.51
CA ILE A 196 -7.96 15.50 5.18
C ILE A 196 -7.09 14.50 5.98
N ALA A 197 -7.72 13.46 6.50
CA ALA A 197 -7.06 12.42 7.28
C ALA A 197 -6.97 11.12 6.49
N ALA A 198 -5.95 10.32 6.81
CA ALA A 198 -5.86 8.97 6.29
C ALA A 198 -6.98 8.11 6.85
N LEU A 199 -7.36 7.09 6.08
CA LEU A 199 -8.31 6.09 6.52
C LEU A 199 -7.82 5.42 7.81
N GLY A 200 -8.70 5.39 8.81
CA GLY A 200 -8.38 4.95 10.17
C GLY A 200 -8.24 3.44 10.34
N ASN A 201 -7.83 3.05 11.56
CA ASN A 201 -7.77 1.65 11.98
C ASN A 201 -9.19 1.15 12.24
N GLY A 202 -9.67 0.23 11.41
CA GLY A 202 -11.02 -0.35 11.46
C GLY A 202 -11.29 -1.29 12.64
N GLY A 203 -10.96 -0.86 13.85
CA GLY A 203 -11.07 -1.65 15.08
C GLY A 203 -9.79 -2.39 15.48
N LYS A 204 -9.96 -3.56 16.11
CA LYS A 204 -8.86 -4.40 16.64
C LYS A 204 -7.99 -4.94 15.51
N GLY A 205 -6.67 -4.79 15.64
CA GLY A 205 -5.70 -5.29 14.66
C GLY A 205 -5.28 -4.23 13.63
N ASN A 206 -4.78 -4.69 12.48
CA ASN A 206 -4.26 -3.89 11.38
C ASN A 206 -5.24 -3.81 10.19
N THR A 207 -6.54 -3.67 10.45
CA THR A 207 -7.59 -3.52 9.43
C THR A 207 -7.80 -2.05 9.01
N LEU A 208 -8.54 -1.87 7.91
CA LEU A 208 -9.07 -0.58 7.44
C LEU A 208 -10.60 -0.63 7.44
N GLU A 209 -11.25 0.43 7.93
CA GLU A 209 -12.72 0.55 7.91
C GLU A 209 -13.16 1.95 7.43
N PRO A 210 -14.04 2.04 6.42
CA PRO A 210 -14.42 0.93 5.52
C PRO A 210 -13.20 0.43 4.73
N PHE A 211 -13.18 -0.84 4.31
CA PHE A 211 -12.11 -1.34 3.45
C PHE A 211 -12.07 -0.57 2.11
N PRO A 212 -10.92 -0.02 1.66
CA PRO A 212 -10.85 0.91 0.53
C PRO A 212 -10.82 0.16 -0.81
N THR A 213 -11.97 -0.33 -1.26
CA THR A 213 -12.07 -1.17 -2.46
C THR A 213 -11.61 -0.48 -3.74
N TYR A 214 -11.76 0.84 -3.82
CA TYR A 214 -11.26 1.66 -4.93
C TYR A 214 -9.73 1.71 -5.02
N ALA A 215 -9.01 1.36 -3.95
CA ALA A 215 -7.55 1.49 -3.90
C ALA A 215 -6.83 0.41 -4.72
N PHE A 216 -7.55 -0.47 -5.40
CA PHE A 216 -6.97 -1.54 -6.23
C PHE A 216 -7.36 -1.44 -7.70
N ASP A 217 -8.16 -0.44 -8.09
CA ASP A 217 -8.75 -0.33 -9.44
C ASP A 217 -7.68 -0.27 -10.56
N ASP A 218 -6.52 0.30 -10.26
CA ASP A 218 -5.37 0.51 -11.16
C ASP A 218 -4.16 -0.39 -10.84
N VAL A 219 -4.29 -1.35 -9.91
CA VAL A 219 -3.17 -2.19 -9.50
C VAL A 219 -2.96 -3.35 -10.46
N ALA A 220 -1.74 -3.46 -10.99
CA ALA A 220 -1.31 -4.62 -11.76
C ALA A 220 -1.02 -5.80 -10.81
N PRO A 221 -1.63 -6.97 -11.03
CA PRO A 221 -1.31 -8.15 -10.24
C PRO A 221 -0.03 -8.83 -10.70
N PHE A 222 0.70 -9.38 -9.74
CA PHE A 222 1.98 -10.05 -9.88
C PHE A 222 1.98 -11.37 -9.12
N ALA A 223 2.77 -12.32 -9.61
CA ALA A 223 2.90 -13.66 -9.05
C ALA A 223 3.75 -13.69 -7.75
N CYS A 224 3.48 -12.76 -6.83
CA CYS A 224 4.07 -12.73 -5.50
C CYS A 224 3.10 -13.20 -4.43
N HIS A 225 3.67 -13.73 -3.35
CA HIS A 225 2.99 -14.16 -2.15
C HIS A 225 3.44 -13.30 -0.97
N SER A 226 2.54 -12.50 -0.40
CA SER A 226 2.77 -11.71 0.81
C SER A 226 2.88 -12.65 2.00
N HIS A 227 4.10 -13.03 2.33
CA HIS A 227 4.41 -13.91 3.44
C HIS A 227 4.02 -13.25 4.76
N ASN A 228 3.41 -14.03 5.68
CA ASN A 228 2.91 -13.55 6.97
C ASN A 228 2.16 -12.21 6.86
N ASP A 229 1.17 -12.14 5.96
CA ASP A 229 0.51 -10.89 5.57
C ASP A 229 -0.14 -10.13 6.75
N TYR A 230 -0.52 -10.86 7.80
CA TYR A 230 -1.04 -10.29 9.04
C TYR A 230 -0.01 -9.45 9.82
N THR A 231 1.28 -9.49 9.48
CA THR A 231 2.34 -8.67 10.09
C THR A 231 2.53 -7.32 9.41
N ARG A 232 1.87 -7.08 8.27
CA ARG A 232 1.96 -5.82 7.52
C ARG A 232 1.35 -4.66 8.32
N ASP A 233 1.70 -3.42 7.96
CA ASP A 233 1.04 -2.21 8.51
C ASP A 233 -0.49 -2.29 8.40
N LYS A 234 -0.98 -2.81 7.26
CA LYS A 234 -2.38 -3.16 7.01
C LYS A 234 -2.49 -4.48 6.26
N ALA A 235 -2.95 -5.53 6.95
CA ALA A 235 -3.20 -6.84 6.33
C ALA A 235 -4.17 -6.70 5.14
N LEU A 236 -3.97 -7.56 4.15
CA LEU A 236 -4.60 -7.59 2.83
C LEU A 236 -4.38 -6.34 1.98
N TYR A 237 -4.62 -5.13 2.51
CA TYR A 237 -4.42 -3.88 1.78
C TYR A 237 -2.98 -3.74 1.28
N SER A 238 -1.97 -3.96 2.14
CA SER A 238 -0.57 -3.81 1.73
C SER A 238 -0.20 -4.79 0.61
N ALA A 239 -0.62 -6.06 0.72
CA ALA A 239 -0.37 -7.07 -0.31
C ALA A 239 -1.05 -6.73 -1.63
N LEU A 240 -2.34 -6.40 -1.60
CA LEU A 240 -3.11 -6.07 -2.80
C LEU A 240 -2.59 -4.77 -3.43
N SER A 241 -2.20 -3.76 -2.65
CA SER A 241 -1.62 -2.50 -3.18
C SER A 241 -0.28 -2.73 -3.89
N ALA A 242 0.51 -3.70 -3.40
CA ALA A 242 1.74 -4.15 -4.06
C ALA A 242 1.49 -4.99 -5.32
N GLY A 243 0.29 -5.53 -5.49
CA GLY A 243 -0.10 -6.40 -6.59
C GLY A 243 0.04 -7.89 -6.30
N CYS A 244 0.33 -8.32 -5.08
CA CYS A 244 0.48 -9.75 -4.79
C CYS A 244 -0.85 -10.50 -4.90
N ILE A 245 -0.83 -11.59 -5.67
CA ILE A 245 -2.00 -12.46 -5.91
C ILE A 245 -2.11 -13.60 -4.90
N SER A 246 -1.32 -13.56 -3.82
CA SER A 246 -1.34 -14.56 -2.79
C SER A 246 -0.96 -13.97 -1.42
N VAL A 247 -1.62 -14.42 -0.37
CA VAL A 247 -1.41 -14.00 1.03
C VAL A 247 -1.48 -15.20 1.97
N GLU A 248 -0.93 -15.06 3.18
CA GLU A 248 -0.92 -16.11 4.20
C GLU A 248 -1.47 -15.62 5.55
N ALA A 249 -2.24 -16.49 6.20
CA ALA A 249 -2.77 -16.31 7.54
C ALA A 249 -2.39 -17.48 8.46
N ASP A 250 -1.65 -17.18 9.53
CA ASP A 250 -1.30 -18.14 10.58
C ASP A 250 -2.42 -18.19 11.61
N ILE A 251 -3.23 -19.24 11.63
CA ILE A 251 -4.45 -19.31 12.44
C ILE A 251 -4.27 -20.15 13.72
N TRP A 252 -4.92 -19.66 14.78
CA TRP A 252 -5.08 -20.34 16.05
C TRP A 252 -6.56 -20.37 16.45
N MET A 253 -7.05 -21.52 16.91
CA MET A 253 -8.36 -21.66 17.52
C MET A 253 -8.36 -21.10 18.94
N HIS A 254 -9.27 -20.17 19.22
CA HIS A 254 -9.54 -19.65 20.56
C HIS A 254 -11.03 -19.56 20.83
N GLY A 255 -11.57 -20.46 21.66
CA GLY A 255 -13.01 -20.53 21.92
C GLY A 255 -13.76 -20.96 20.67
N THR A 256 -14.44 -20.02 20.01
CA THR A 256 -15.26 -20.23 18.79
C THR A 256 -14.82 -19.33 17.64
N LYS A 257 -13.54 -18.95 17.59
CA LYS A 257 -13.01 -18.08 16.54
C LYS A 257 -11.58 -18.45 16.18
N LEU A 258 -11.23 -18.17 14.92
CA LEU A 258 -9.87 -18.16 14.45
C LEU A 258 -9.24 -16.79 14.68
N VAL A 259 -8.15 -16.75 15.45
CA VAL A 259 -7.30 -15.58 15.60
C VAL A 259 -6.00 -15.77 14.85
N VAL A 260 -5.38 -14.67 14.41
CA VAL A 260 -4.25 -14.70 13.49
C VAL A 260 -2.97 -14.21 14.17
N GLY A 261 -1.88 -14.95 14.00
CA GLY A 261 -0.56 -14.56 14.49
C GLY A 261 0.47 -15.68 14.33
N HIS A 262 1.74 -15.32 14.14
CA HIS A 262 2.80 -16.32 13.99
C HIS A 262 2.98 -17.15 15.27
N THR A 263 3.01 -16.45 16.40
CA THR A 263 2.86 -17.02 17.73
C THR A 263 1.43 -16.84 18.19
N ASN A 264 0.98 -17.72 19.10
CA ASN A 264 -0.38 -17.69 19.61
C ASN A 264 -0.72 -16.31 20.21
N PRO A 265 -1.63 -15.53 19.58
CA PRO A 265 -1.92 -14.15 20.00
C PRO A 265 -2.95 -14.08 21.15
N GLY A 266 -3.42 -15.23 21.65
CA GLY A 266 -4.47 -15.31 22.65
C GLY A 266 -5.86 -14.93 22.11
N SER A 267 -6.87 -14.98 22.99
CA SER A 267 -8.26 -14.71 22.64
C SER A 267 -8.55 -13.26 22.23
N ASN A 268 -7.61 -12.33 22.43
CA ASN A 268 -7.73 -10.94 22.03
C ASN A 268 -7.02 -10.61 20.71
N GLY A 269 -6.40 -11.60 20.06
CA GLY A 269 -5.76 -11.43 18.76
C GLY A 269 -6.74 -10.97 17.66
N PRO A 270 -6.21 -10.42 16.56
CA PRO A 270 -7.01 -10.09 15.38
C PRO A 270 -7.64 -11.37 14.82
N THR A 271 -8.85 -11.28 14.28
CA THR A 271 -9.57 -12.46 13.79
C THR A 271 -9.33 -12.69 12.30
N PHE A 272 -9.37 -13.95 11.87
CA PHE A 272 -9.28 -14.31 10.45
C PHE A 272 -10.38 -13.64 9.61
N VAL A 273 -11.58 -13.56 10.18
CA VAL A 273 -12.74 -12.93 9.54
C VAL A 273 -12.51 -11.44 9.31
N ASP A 274 -11.99 -10.71 10.32
CA ASP A 274 -11.77 -9.26 10.21
C ASP A 274 -10.62 -8.91 9.27
N LEU A 275 -9.54 -9.71 9.28
CA LEU A 275 -8.37 -9.45 8.44
C LEU A 275 -8.59 -9.84 6.97
N TYR A 276 -9.32 -10.92 6.69
CA TYR A 276 -9.38 -11.51 5.35
C TYR A 276 -10.79 -11.66 4.81
N VAL A 277 -11.71 -12.33 5.51
CA VAL A 277 -13.04 -12.67 4.96
C VAL A 277 -13.87 -11.42 4.67
N ASN A 278 -14.01 -10.52 5.65
CA ASN A 278 -14.83 -9.32 5.50
C ASN A 278 -14.26 -8.36 4.44
N PRO A 279 -12.96 -8.02 4.44
CA PRO A 279 -12.35 -7.21 3.39
C PRO A 279 -12.47 -7.80 1.99
N LEU A 280 -12.22 -9.11 1.82
CA LEU A 280 -12.33 -9.78 0.52
C LEU A 280 -13.77 -9.79 0.02
N LYS A 281 -14.74 -10.10 0.88
CA LYS A 281 -16.15 -10.08 0.52
C LYS A 281 -16.57 -8.67 0.10
N LYS A 282 -16.19 -7.65 0.86
CA LYS A 282 -16.50 -6.25 0.54
C LYS A 282 -15.91 -5.86 -0.83
N LEU A 283 -14.65 -6.21 -1.09
CA LEU A 283 -14.00 -5.95 -2.37
C LEU A 283 -14.74 -6.62 -3.54
N LEU A 284 -15.06 -7.89 -3.39
CA LEU A 284 -15.73 -8.66 -4.43
C LEU A 284 -17.19 -8.23 -4.67
N ASP A 285 -17.91 -7.84 -3.62
CA ASP A 285 -19.26 -7.31 -3.76
C ASP A 285 -19.26 -5.95 -4.48
N ASP A 286 -18.31 -5.06 -4.14
CA ASP A 286 -18.22 -3.71 -4.72
C ASP A 286 -17.67 -3.71 -6.15
N ARG A 287 -16.74 -4.62 -6.48
CA ARG A 287 -15.93 -4.58 -7.71
C ARG A 287 -16.05 -5.80 -8.60
N ARG A 288 -16.61 -6.92 -8.11
CA ARG A 288 -16.67 -8.22 -8.81
C ARG A 288 -15.30 -8.78 -9.23
N ALA A 289 -14.22 -8.25 -8.68
CA ALA A 289 -12.83 -8.62 -8.95
C ALA A 289 -11.95 -8.23 -7.77
N ILE A 290 -10.84 -8.95 -7.57
CA ILE A 290 -9.78 -8.53 -6.63
C ILE A 290 -8.94 -7.40 -7.25
N PHE A 291 -8.60 -7.55 -8.53
CA PHE A 291 -7.85 -6.57 -9.31
C PHE A 291 -8.69 -6.15 -10.53
N PRO A 292 -9.41 -5.02 -10.49
CA PRO A 292 -10.26 -4.58 -11.61
C PRO A 292 -9.51 -4.37 -12.93
N ALA A 293 -8.22 -4.03 -12.90
CA ALA A 293 -7.38 -3.97 -14.09
C ALA A 293 -7.18 -5.35 -14.78
N LYS A 294 -7.33 -6.46 -14.05
CA LYS A 294 -7.35 -7.83 -14.56
C LYS A 294 -8.44 -8.65 -13.85
N PRO A 295 -9.73 -8.48 -14.22
CA PRO A 295 -10.86 -8.98 -13.43
C PRO A 295 -10.87 -10.49 -13.15
N ALA A 296 -10.29 -11.29 -14.03
CA ALA A 296 -10.19 -12.74 -13.87
C ALA A 296 -9.08 -13.19 -12.91
N GLN A 297 -8.22 -12.27 -12.45
CA GLN A 297 -7.14 -12.61 -11.52
C GLN A 297 -7.72 -12.99 -10.16
N ALA A 298 -7.58 -14.26 -9.82
CA ALA A 298 -7.92 -14.78 -8.51
C ALA A 298 -6.82 -14.49 -7.48
N LEU A 299 -7.21 -14.49 -6.21
CA LEU A 299 -6.32 -14.45 -5.05
C LEU A 299 -6.18 -15.86 -4.45
N SER A 300 -4.96 -16.24 -4.08
CA SER A 300 -4.73 -17.42 -3.24
C SER A 300 -4.62 -17.01 -1.76
N LEU A 301 -5.42 -17.64 -0.89
CA LEU A 301 -5.38 -17.46 0.56
C LEU A 301 -4.82 -18.74 1.19
N LEU A 302 -3.54 -18.71 1.56
CA LEU A 302 -2.91 -19.79 2.32
C LEU A 302 -3.28 -19.63 3.79
N VAL A 303 -3.74 -20.70 4.41
CA VAL A 303 -4.17 -20.73 5.81
C VAL A 303 -3.29 -21.72 6.54
N ASP A 304 -2.35 -21.23 7.33
CA ASP A 304 -1.41 -22.04 8.10
C ASP A 304 -1.99 -22.38 9.47
N PHE A 305 -2.29 -23.67 9.65
CA PHE A 305 -2.86 -24.19 10.89
C PHE A 305 -1.75 -24.38 11.92
N LYS A 306 -1.80 -23.59 13.00
CA LYS A 306 -0.80 -23.68 14.08
C LYS A 306 -1.20 -24.61 15.23
N ASN A 307 -2.49 -24.87 15.43
CA ASN A 307 -2.96 -25.88 16.39
C ASN A 307 -2.60 -27.30 15.94
N SER A 308 -2.52 -28.24 16.88
CA SER A 308 -2.30 -29.68 16.62
C SER A 308 -3.41 -30.53 17.25
N GLY A 309 -3.48 -31.80 16.85
CA GLY A 309 -4.46 -32.77 17.39
C GLY A 309 -5.92 -32.28 17.26
N ALA A 310 -6.71 -32.45 18.32
CA ALA A 310 -8.13 -32.12 18.31
C ALA A 310 -8.43 -30.63 18.00
N ASP A 311 -7.54 -29.71 18.34
CA ASP A 311 -7.74 -28.28 18.04
C ASP A 311 -7.44 -27.94 16.57
N ALA A 312 -6.65 -28.77 15.85
CA ALA A 312 -6.51 -28.63 14.40
C ALA A 312 -7.83 -28.94 13.68
N GLN A 313 -8.56 -29.98 14.12
CA GLN A 313 -9.89 -30.29 13.58
C GLN A 313 -10.88 -29.16 13.88
N LYS A 314 -10.90 -28.63 15.11
CA LYS A 314 -11.75 -27.45 15.43
C LYS A 314 -11.41 -26.24 14.56
N SER A 315 -10.13 -26.02 14.29
CA SER A 315 -9.69 -24.93 13.40
C SER A 315 -10.24 -25.12 11.99
N TRP A 316 -10.29 -26.36 11.51
CA TRP A 316 -10.84 -26.70 10.19
C TRP A 316 -12.33 -26.41 10.14
N ASP A 317 -13.08 -26.91 11.11
CA ASP A 317 -14.54 -26.71 11.20
C ASP A 317 -14.88 -25.22 11.29
N GLN A 318 -14.11 -24.46 12.08
CA GLN A 318 -14.27 -23.01 12.19
C GLN A 318 -13.88 -22.30 10.88
N LEU A 319 -12.83 -22.72 10.18
CA LEU A 319 -12.46 -22.16 8.87
C LEU A 319 -13.60 -22.35 7.85
N VAL A 320 -14.20 -23.54 7.80
CA VAL A 320 -15.34 -23.83 6.93
C VAL A 320 -16.51 -22.89 7.23
N ALA A 321 -16.79 -22.64 8.52
CA ALA A 321 -17.83 -21.72 8.96
C ALA A 321 -17.50 -20.25 8.59
N ASP A 322 -16.27 -19.82 8.86
CA ASP A 322 -15.80 -18.46 8.58
C ASP A 322 -15.80 -18.14 7.08
N LEU A 323 -15.59 -19.15 6.22
CA LEU A 323 -15.65 -19.01 4.75
C LEU A 323 -17.07 -18.98 4.17
N LYS A 324 -18.10 -19.29 4.96
CA LYS A 324 -19.50 -19.34 4.51
C LYS A 324 -19.95 -18.07 3.74
N PRO A 325 -19.61 -16.84 4.16
CA PRO A 325 -20.02 -15.64 3.43
C PRO A 325 -19.44 -15.55 2.01
N LEU A 326 -18.24 -16.09 1.78
CA LEU A 326 -17.58 -16.13 0.47
C LEU A 326 -18.12 -17.28 -0.39
N ARG A 327 -18.36 -18.44 0.24
CA ARG A 327 -19.00 -19.62 -0.36
C ARG A 327 -20.39 -19.31 -0.90
N ASP A 328 -21.25 -18.73 -0.07
CA ASP A 328 -22.65 -18.43 -0.42
C ASP A 328 -22.72 -17.42 -1.57
N ALA A 329 -21.76 -16.49 -1.64
CA ALA A 329 -21.63 -15.52 -2.72
C ALA A 329 -21.00 -16.10 -4.01
N GLY A 330 -20.52 -17.35 -3.98
CA GLY A 330 -19.92 -18.02 -5.13
C GLY A 330 -18.51 -17.54 -5.49
N TYR A 331 -17.76 -17.01 -4.51
CA TYR A 331 -16.42 -16.46 -4.76
C TYR A 331 -15.28 -17.47 -4.61
N LEU A 332 -15.51 -18.59 -3.93
CA LEU A 332 -14.47 -19.60 -3.69
C LEU A 332 -14.27 -20.49 -4.92
N SER A 333 -13.02 -20.84 -5.18
CA SER A 333 -12.66 -21.96 -6.05
C SER A 333 -13.11 -23.27 -5.42
N TYR A 334 -13.46 -24.26 -6.24
CA TYR A 334 -14.01 -25.53 -5.77
C TYR A 334 -13.72 -26.69 -6.72
N TYR A 335 -13.94 -27.93 -6.28
CA TYR A 335 -13.76 -29.11 -7.11
C TYR A 335 -15.08 -29.88 -7.34
N ASP A 336 -15.47 -29.95 -8.62
CA ASP A 336 -16.64 -30.71 -9.10
C ASP A 336 -16.27 -31.50 -10.37
N GLY A 337 -15.67 -32.68 -10.16
CA GLY A 337 -15.07 -33.53 -11.20
C GLY A 337 -13.84 -32.94 -11.89
N SER A 338 -13.65 -31.63 -11.77
CA SER A 338 -12.52 -30.83 -12.25
C SER A 338 -12.41 -29.58 -11.37
N PHE A 339 -11.22 -28.99 -11.31
CA PHE A 339 -11.02 -27.73 -10.62
C PHE A 339 -11.82 -26.61 -11.30
N ARG A 340 -12.59 -25.87 -10.50
CA ARG A 340 -13.37 -24.70 -10.92
C ARG A 340 -12.79 -23.46 -10.23
N GLN A 341 -12.17 -22.59 -11.02
CA GLN A 341 -11.57 -21.36 -10.54
C GLN A 341 -12.67 -20.37 -10.09
N GLY A 342 -12.66 -20.01 -8.81
CA GLY A 342 -13.34 -18.84 -8.26
C GLY A 342 -12.39 -17.64 -8.20
N LEU A 343 -12.79 -16.57 -7.51
CA LEU A 343 -11.94 -15.39 -7.29
C LEU A 343 -11.02 -15.55 -6.07
N ILE A 344 -11.29 -16.54 -5.22
CA ILE A 344 -10.46 -16.88 -4.06
C ILE A 344 -10.21 -18.39 -4.04
N THR A 345 -8.95 -18.80 -4.12
CA THR A 345 -8.55 -20.19 -3.86
C THR A 345 -8.01 -20.31 -2.45
N VAL A 346 -8.63 -21.13 -1.60
CA VAL A 346 -8.20 -21.34 -0.21
C VAL A 346 -7.35 -22.61 -0.13
N VAL A 347 -6.18 -22.50 0.50
CA VAL A 347 -5.22 -23.60 0.62
C VAL A 347 -4.78 -23.76 2.07
N ALA A 348 -5.14 -24.88 2.68
CA ALA A 348 -4.76 -25.26 4.03
C ALA A 348 -3.31 -25.79 4.07
N THR A 349 -2.50 -25.23 4.97
CA THR A 349 -1.08 -25.54 5.16
C THR A 349 -0.79 -25.83 6.64
N GLY A 350 0.49 -25.97 7.01
CA GLY A 350 0.89 -26.13 8.41
C GLY A 350 0.47 -27.48 8.98
N ASN A 351 -0.21 -27.48 10.12
CA ASN A 351 -0.70 -28.70 10.77
C ASN A 351 -1.96 -29.28 10.12
N ALA A 352 -2.58 -28.62 9.14
CA ALA A 352 -3.65 -29.21 8.33
C ALA A 352 -3.15 -30.32 7.39
N ILE A 353 -1.83 -30.44 7.21
CA ILE A 353 -1.16 -31.48 6.43
C ILE A 353 -0.22 -32.34 7.29
N LYS A 354 -0.17 -32.11 8.61
CA LYS A 354 0.69 -32.85 9.56
C LYS A 354 -0.16 -33.38 10.72
N ASP A 355 -0.41 -34.68 10.79
CA ASP A 355 -0.76 -35.34 12.07
C ASP A 355 -0.20 -36.78 12.12
N SER A 356 -0.17 -37.32 13.33
CA SER A 356 1.02 -37.77 14.04
C SER A 356 1.29 -39.27 14.06
N THR A 357 0.64 -40.10 13.23
CA THR A 357 0.81 -41.57 13.36
C THR A 357 0.69 -42.41 12.08
N THR A 358 0.43 -41.88 10.89
CA THR A 358 0.32 -42.71 9.66
C THR A 358 0.99 -42.08 8.44
N SER A 359 1.29 -42.93 7.45
CA SER A 359 2.03 -42.64 6.22
C SER A 359 1.30 -41.72 5.21
N ALA A 360 0.15 -41.15 5.57
CA ALA A 360 -0.52 -40.10 4.81
C ALA A 360 -0.48 -38.77 5.59
N PRO A 361 -0.18 -37.62 4.95
CA PRO A 361 -0.33 -36.32 5.60
C PRO A 361 -1.79 -36.14 6.02
N SER A 362 -2.05 -36.15 7.34
CA SER A 362 -3.37 -36.09 7.95
C SER A 362 -4.09 -34.75 7.67
N PRO A 363 -5.36 -34.76 7.24
CA PRO A 363 -5.73 -35.69 6.20
C PRO A 363 -6.38 -34.95 5.04
N ILE A 364 -5.81 -35.18 3.87
CA ILE A 364 -6.46 -35.02 2.56
C ILE A 364 -7.94 -35.45 2.58
N SER A 365 -8.36 -36.38 3.45
CA SER A 365 -9.77 -36.76 3.65
C SER A 365 -10.69 -35.59 4.00
N ASN A 366 -10.23 -34.61 4.79
CA ASN A 366 -11.04 -33.44 5.11
C ASN A 366 -11.31 -32.60 3.87
N ALA A 367 -10.31 -32.44 3.00
CA ALA A 367 -10.45 -31.74 1.73
C ALA A 367 -11.37 -32.49 0.74
N LEU A 368 -11.34 -33.83 0.75
CA LEU A 368 -12.10 -34.69 -0.17
C LEU A 368 -13.56 -34.95 0.24
N SER A 369 -13.95 -34.64 1.47
CA SER A 369 -15.27 -34.97 2.03
C SER A 369 -16.21 -33.76 2.01
N ASP A 370 -17.38 -33.90 1.39
CA ASP A 370 -18.41 -32.84 1.39
C ASP A 370 -18.94 -32.51 2.79
N ALA A 371 -18.83 -33.43 3.76
CA ALA A 371 -19.27 -33.21 5.14
C ALA A 371 -18.33 -32.25 5.89
N THR A 372 -17.03 -32.30 5.59
CA THR A 372 -15.99 -31.50 6.25
C THR A 372 -15.54 -30.33 5.39
N ASN A 373 -15.78 -30.36 4.08
CA ASN A 373 -15.41 -29.34 3.12
C ASN A 373 -16.52 -29.22 2.06
N PRO A 374 -17.63 -28.54 2.38
CA PRO A 374 -18.76 -28.41 1.47
C PRO A 374 -18.31 -27.89 0.10
N ARG A 375 -18.74 -28.56 -0.98
CA ARG A 375 -18.36 -28.29 -2.38
C ARG A 375 -16.87 -28.47 -2.70
N ARG A 376 -16.07 -29.00 -1.76
CA ARG A 376 -14.62 -29.18 -1.90
C ARG A 376 -13.88 -27.88 -2.28
N GLU A 377 -14.05 -26.86 -1.44
CA GLU A 377 -13.56 -25.49 -1.66
C GLU A 377 -12.22 -25.18 -1.00
N ILE A 378 -11.86 -25.95 0.03
CA ILE A 378 -10.55 -25.89 0.69
C ILE A 378 -9.64 -26.96 0.11
N PHE A 379 -8.52 -26.54 -0.49
CA PHE A 379 -7.47 -27.43 -0.98
C PHE A 379 -6.36 -27.55 0.06
N VAL A 380 -5.47 -28.52 -0.07
CA VAL A 380 -4.27 -28.67 0.75
C VAL A 380 -3.01 -28.33 -0.04
N ASP A 381 -1.93 -28.07 0.68
CA ASP A 381 -0.60 -27.83 0.11
C ASP A 381 0.20 -29.13 0.06
N ALA A 382 0.60 -29.54 -1.14
CA ALA A 382 1.52 -30.67 -1.32
C ALA A 382 2.94 -30.25 -0.90
N VAL A 383 3.78 -31.22 -0.50
CA VAL A 383 5.17 -30.93 -0.14
C VAL A 383 6.09 -31.32 -1.29
N ILE A 384 6.56 -30.33 -2.04
CA ILE A 384 7.19 -30.54 -3.36
C ILE A 384 8.42 -31.45 -3.36
N HIS A 385 9.21 -31.47 -2.29
CA HIS A 385 10.40 -32.33 -2.17
C HIS A 385 10.11 -33.73 -1.63
N LYS A 386 8.83 -34.07 -1.39
CA LYS A 386 8.38 -35.38 -0.89
C LYS A 386 7.63 -36.16 -1.98
N ASP A 387 7.05 -37.29 -1.60
CA ASP A 387 6.14 -38.03 -2.46
C ASP A 387 4.83 -37.25 -2.64
N MET A 388 4.46 -36.99 -3.90
CA MET A 388 3.23 -36.32 -4.29
C MET A 388 2.22 -37.27 -4.95
N SER A 389 2.43 -38.60 -4.87
CA SER A 389 1.59 -39.61 -5.50
C SER A 389 0.12 -39.55 -5.06
N HIS A 390 -0.14 -39.13 -3.82
CA HIS A 390 -1.49 -38.98 -3.26
C HIS A 390 -2.17 -37.64 -3.52
N PHE A 391 -1.50 -36.73 -4.24
CA PHE A 391 -2.02 -35.41 -4.56
C PHE A 391 -2.37 -35.30 -6.05
N ASP A 392 -3.52 -34.69 -6.31
CA ASP A 392 -3.99 -34.27 -7.64
C ASP A 392 -4.90 -33.04 -7.52
N SER A 393 -5.47 -32.58 -8.64
CA SER A 393 -6.34 -31.40 -8.71
C SER A 393 -7.63 -31.47 -7.87
N SER A 394 -8.00 -32.63 -7.33
CA SER A 394 -9.16 -32.79 -6.46
C SER A 394 -8.90 -32.38 -5.02
N ASN A 395 -7.64 -32.34 -4.61
CA ASN A 395 -7.26 -32.04 -3.23
C ASN A 395 -6.17 -30.99 -3.09
N ALA A 396 -5.29 -30.79 -4.07
CA ALA A 396 -4.17 -29.86 -3.97
C ALA A 396 -4.19 -28.81 -5.08
N TYR A 397 -3.71 -27.62 -4.73
CA TYR A 397 -3.54 -26.49 -5.64
C TYR A 397 -2.09 -25.98 -5.67
N PHE A 398 -1.42 -25.98 -4.51
CA PHE A 398 0.01 -25.69 -4.39
C PHE A 398 0.84 -26.94 -4.10
N ALA A 399 2.10 -26.88 -4.50
CA ALA A 399 3.17 -27.68 -3.94
C ALA A 399 4.25 -26.74 -3.39
N SER A 400 4.39 -26.69 -2.08
CA SER A 400 5.32 -25.77 -1.41
C SER A 400 6.38 -26.48 -0.58
N ALA A 401 7.47 -25.77 -0.28
CA ALA A 401 8.46 -26.19 0.71
C ALA A 401 9.35 -25.04 1.17
N LYS A 402 10.05 -25.28 2.27
CA LYS A 402 11.24 -24.50 2.63
C LYS A 402 12.25 -24.59 1.49
N TRP A 403 12.84 -23.46 1.10
CA TRP A 403 13.83 -23.41 0.03
C TRP A 403 15.00 -24.36 0.27
N SER A 404 15.60 -24.35 1.47
CA SER A 404 16.76 -25.19 1.79
C SER A 404 16.50 -26.69 1.68
N ASP A 405 15.27 -27.11 1.91
CA ASP A 405 14.89 -28.52 1.92
C ASP A 405 14.63 -29.03 0.49
N ALA A 406 14.06 -28.18 -0.36
CA ALA A 406 13.70 -28.53 -1.73
C ALA A 406 14.77 -28.18 -2.78
N VAL A 407 15.59 -27.16 -2.51
CA VAL A 407 16.66 -26.67 -3.39
C VAL A 407 17.98 -26.57 -2.61
N PRO A 408 18.49 -27.68 -2.05
CA PRO A 408 19.66 -27.68 -1.16
C PRO A 408 20.94 -27.15 -1.82
N ASN A 409 21.05 -27.26 -3.15
CA ASN A 409 22.21 -26.79 -3.91
C ASN A 409 22.06 -25.32 -4.38
N GLY A 410 20.97 -24.64 -4.03
CA GLY A 410 20.72 -23.26 -4.42
C GLY A 410 20.43 -23.06 -5.92
N LEU A 411 20.71 -21.85 -6.42
CA LEU A 411 20.50 -21.48 -7.81
C LEU A 411 21.72 -21.85 -8.69
N PRO A 412 21.50 -22.31 -9.95
CA PRO A 412 20.21 -22.53 -10.59
C PRO A 412 19.49 -23.79 -10.08
N ILE A 413 18.15 -23.77 -10.04
CA ILE A 413 17.33 -24.95 -9.71
C ILE A 413 17.60 -26.05 -10.74
N SER A 414 18.26 -27.12 -10.31
CA SER A 414 18.79 -28.20 -11.14
C SER A 414 18.70 -29.56 -10.46
N GLY A 415 19.01 -30.65 -11.20
CA GLY A 415 19.01 -32.01 -10.66
C GLY A 415 17.66 -32.42 -10.08
N ALA A 416 17.68 -33.06 -8.90
CA ALA A 416 16.46 -33.53 -8.22
C ALA A 416 15.45 -32.41 -7.92
N ALA A 417 15.92 -31.20 -7.59
CA ALA A 417 15.04 -30.06 -7.34
C ALA A 417 14.26 -29.66 -8.60
N ARG A 418 14.92 -29.66 -9.76
CA ARG A 418 14.27 -29.42 -11.06
C ARG A 418 13.26 -30.52 -11.37
N THR A 419 13.62 -31.80 -11.18
CA THR A 419 12.70 -32.92 -11.38
C THR A 419 11.43 -32.80 -10.53
N LYS A 420 11.56 -32.37 -9.26
CA LYS A 420 10.40 -32.16 -8.38
C LYS A 420 9.54 -30.95 -8.77
N LEU A 421 10.16 -29.88 -9.27
CA LEU A 421 9.46 -28.75 -9.87
C LEU A 421 8.63 -29.20 -11.08
N ASP A 422 9.24 -29.93 -12.00
CA ASP A 422 8.57 -30.44 -13.20
C ASP A 422 7.45 -31.45 -12.84
N GLU A 423 7.66 -32.29 -11.82
CA GLU A 423 6.63 -33.21 -11.29
C GLU A 423 5.41 -32.45 -10.78
N ALA A 424 5.60 -31.40 -9.96
CA ALA A 424 4.52 -30.56 -9.46
C ALA A 424 3.73 -29.90 -10.60
N HIS A 425 4.44 -29.34 -11.59
CA HIS A 425 3.82 -28.75 -12.78
C HIS A 425 3.04 -29.76 -13.62
N SER A 426 3.55 -31.00 -13.77
CA SER A 426 2.86 -32.07 -14.49
C SER A 426 1.53 -32.47 -13.83
N LYS A 427 1.41 -32.27 -12.51
CA LYS A 427 0.18 -32.47 -11.73
C LYS A 427 -0.75 -31.24 -11.76
N GLY A 428 -0.33 -30.15 -12.39
CA GLY A 428 -1.05 -28.88 -12.46
C GLY A 428 -0.92 -28.00 -11.23
N PHE A 429 0.01 -28.31 -10.31
CA PHE A 429 0.21 -27.53 -9.10
C PHE A 429 1.01 -26.28 -9.36
N LYS A 430 0.68 -25.23 -8.61
CA LYS A 430 1.49 -24.03 -8.49
C LYS A 430 2.62 -24.26 -7.49
N VAL A 431 3.82 -23.78 -7.78
CA VAL A 431 4.97 -23.95 -6.88
C VAL A 431 5.30 -22.67 -6.12
N ARG A 432 5.50 -22.81 -4.80
CA ARG A 432 5.99 -21.75 -3.92
C ARG A 432 7.13 -22.29 -3.05
N TYR A 433 8.20 -21.52 -2.91
CA TYR A 433 9.20 -21.78 -1.86
C TYR A 433 9.16 -20.65 -0.83
N TRP A 434 9.32 -20.98 0.45
CA TRP A 434 9.47 -20.01 1.55
C TRP A 434 10.88 -20.07 2.14
N GLU A 435 11.28 -19.03 2.91
CA GLU A 435 12.69 -18.80 3.30
C GLU A 435 13.63 -18.79 2.07
N ILE A 436 13.21 -18.11 1.00
CA ILE A 436 13.98 -18.01 -0.24
C ILE A 436 15.22 -17.12 -0.08
N PRO A 437 16.22 -17.26 -0.98
CA PRO A 437 17.33 -16.32 -1.07
C PRO A 437 16.90 -14.85 -1.18
N GLY A 438 17.81 -13.94 -0.85
CA GLY A 438 17.57 -12.49 -0.85
C GLY A 438 17.14 -11.92 -2.21
N LYS A 439 16.67 -10.67 -2.18
CA LYS A 439 16.07 -9.96 -3.33
C LYS A 439 16.95 -9.89 -4.58
N ASP A 440 18.27 -9.96 -4.44
CA ASP A 440 19.23 -10.03 -5.55
C ASP A 440 19.11 -11.31 -6.38
N ARG A 441 18.47 -12.35 -5.82
CA ARG A 441 18.26 -13.65 -6.45
C ARG A 441 16.81 -13.90 -6.89
N TRP A 442 15.86 -13.04 -6.51
CA TRP A 442 14.44 -13.24 -6.78
C TRP A 442 14.13 -13.43 -8.26
N GLN A 443 14.74 -12.65 -9.15
CA GLN A 443 14.52 -12.84 -10.58
C GLN A 443 14.94 -14.24 -11.05
N GLN A 444 16.08 -14.77 -10.59
CA GLN A 444 16.53 -16.11 -10.97
C GLN A 444 15.57 -17.20 -10.47
N ILE A 445 14.83 -16.96 -9.38
CA ILE A 445 13.81 -17.86 -8.86
C ILE A 445 12.56 -17.82 -9.74
N VAL A 446 12.12 -16.62 -10.13
CA VAL A 446 11.00 -16.42 -11.06
C VAL A 446 11.32 -17.05 -12.42
N ASP A 447 12.49 -16.74 -13.00
CA ASP A 447 12.97 -17.26 -14.27
C ASP A 447 13.12 -18.79 -14.27
N ALA A 448 13.35 -19.39 -13.09
CA ALA A 448 13.42 -20.83 -12.93
C ALA A 448 12.04 -21.52 -13.01
N GLY A 449 10.93 -20.78 -13.08
CA GLY A 449 9.57 -21.31 -13.22
C GLY A 449 8.82 -21.47 -11.91
N VAL A 450 9.25 -20.81 -10.82
CA VAL A 450 8.49 -20.80 -9.56
C VAL A 450 7.25 -19.92 -9.72
N ASP A 451 6.06 -20.50 -9.54
CA ASP A 451 4.80 -19.82 -9.83
C ASP A 451 4.45 -18.69 -8.86
N LEU A 452 4.89 -18.78 -7.59
CA LEU A 452 4.68 -17.71 -6.61
C LEU A 452 5.97 -17.43 -5.85
N LEU A 453 6.48 -16.21 -6.01
CA LEU A 453 7.62 -15.72 -5.24
C LEU A 453 7.18 -15.31 -3.83
N ASN A 454 7.74 -15.94 -2.81
CA ASN A 454 7.48 -15.58 -1.40
C ASN A 454 8.21 -14.29 -1.02
N VAL A 455 7.47 -13.22 -0.72
CA VAL A 455 8.03 -11.87 -0.51
C VAL A 455 7.77 -11.34 0.88
N ASP A 456 8.84 -11.00 1.59
CA ASP A 456 8.78 -10.25 2.86
C ASP A 456 8.81 -8.73 2.61
N ASP A 457 9.57 -8.28 1.61
CA ASP A 457 9.70 -6.86 1.24
C ASP A 457 8.94 -6.56 -0.07
N LEU A 458 7.69 -6.10 0.06
CA LEU A 458 6.79 -5.85 -1.09
C LEU A 458 7.33 -4.77 -2.04
N GLN A 459 8.09 -3.81 -1.54
CA GLN A 459 8.61 -2.70 -2.33
C GLN A 459 9.56 -3.14 -3.46
N TYR A 460 10.16 -4.33 -3.38
CA TYR A 460 11.06 -4.83 -4.44
C TYR A 460 10.34 -5.65 -5.52
N VAL A 461 9.04 -5.93 -5.37
CA VAL A 461 8.21 -6.56 -6.41
C VAL A 461 8.21 -5.73 -7.70
N ALA A 462 8.34 -4.41 -7.57
CA ALA A 462 8.42 -3.47 -8.68
C ALA A 462 9.69 -3.62 -9.54
N GLY A 463 10.75 -4.25 -9.02
CA GLY A 463 12.01 -4.43 -9.75
C GLY A 463 12.07 -5.69 -10.61
N LEU A 464 11.09 -6.58 -10.48
CA LEU A 464 11.08 -7.88 -11.16
C LEU A 464 10.34 -7.81 -12.51
N GLU A 465 10.81 -8.66 -13.43
CA GLU A 465 10.05 -9.06 -14.62
C GLU A 465 9.19 -10.27 -14.24
N TRP A 466 7.89 -10.17 -14.52
CA TRP A 466 6.83 -11.09 -14.08
C TRP A 466 6.20 -11.85 -15.23
#